data_AF-A0A8C9ERC7-F1
#
_entry.id   AF-A0A8C9ERC7-F1
#
_cell.length_a   1.000
_cell.length_b   1.000
_cell.length_c   1.000
_cell.angle_alpha   90.00
_cell.angle_beta   90.00
_cell.angle_gamma   90.00
#
_symmetry.space_group_name_H-M   'P 1'
#
loop_
_entity.id
_entity.type
_entity.pdbx_description
1 polymer ?
#
loop_
_entity_poly.entity_id
_entity_poly.type
_entity_poly.pdbx_seq_one_letter_code
_entity_poly.pdbx_strand_id
1 'polypeptide(L)'
;MLCGGDALLGALTALLGALLALSRSPALAALLTAGPFLLLHVFSLEPASPHSARRVLRPHGAPARIAHRGGAHDAPENTLAAVRQAAENGATGVELDLEFTADGVPILMHDETVERTTDGSGRLCDLTFDEIRKLNPSAKHRLWSKFQSEKVPTLREAVVESLQHNLTIYFDVKGHANQAVDALKQLYLEFPRLYNSSIVCSFMPDVVYKMRQADRNVVTALTHRPWQLSHFGDGTPRFSSFWKHYLYMMLDVILDWSLHSFLWRLCGVSAVLIQKNFVSQ
;
A
#
# COMPACT_ATOMS: atom_id res chain seq x y z
N MET A 1 -11.34 17.79 3.35
CA MET A 1 -12.63 17.10 3.56
C MET A 1 -12.72 16.76 5.04
N LEU A 2 -13.51 17.51 5.81
CA LEU A 2 -13.59 17.43 7.29
C LEU A 2 -14.84 16.67 7.79
N CYS A 3 -15.53 15.88 6.94
CA CYS A 3 -16.81 15.25 7.28
C CYS A 3 -16.73 13.88 7.99
N GLY A 4 -15.55 13.34 8.31
CA GLY A 4 -15.45 11.97 8.86
C GLY A 4 -15.83 11.81 10.35
N GLY A 5 -15.97 12.92 11.10
CA GLY A 5 -16.29 12.84 12.53
C GLY A 5 -17.72 12.38 12.82
N ASP A 6 -18.64 12.69 11.91
CA ASP A 6 -20.07 12.58 12.16
C ASP A 6 -20.57 11.13 12.06
N ALA A 7 -19.95 10.31 11.19
CA ALA A 7 -20.34 8.91 11.00
C ALA A 7 -19.99 8.02 12.20
N LEU A 8 -18.75 8.12 12.70
CA LEU A 8 -18.33 7.37 13.90
C LEU A 8 -19.12 7.80 15.14
N LEU A 9 -19.27 9.12 15.33
CA LEU A 9 -20.00 9.66 16.48
C LEU A 9 -21.48 9.26 16.42
N GLY A 10 -22.10 9.31 15.24
CA GLY A 10 -23.48 8.84 15.02
C GLY A 10 -23.65 7.35 15.36
N ALA A 11 -22.73 6.50 14.88
CA ALA A 11 -22.76 5.06 15.18
C ALA A 11 -22.61 4.77 16.68
N LEU A 12 -21.67 5.43 17.36
CA LEU A 12 -21.48 5.29 18.82
C LEU A 12 -22.68 5.80 19.62
N THR A 13 -23.32 6.88 19.16
CA THR A 13 -24.53 7.42 19.80
C THR A 13 -25.72 6.47 19.65
N ALA A 14 -25.92 5.88 18.48
CA ALA A 14 -26.95 4.88 18.25
C ALA A 14 -26.71 3.62 19.11
N LEU A 15 -25.46 3.16 19.19
CA LEU A 15 -25.06 2.03 20.04
C LEU A 15 -25.31 2.33 21.52
N LEU A 16 -24.98 3.54 21.99
CA LEU A 16 -25.25 3.98 23.37
C LEU A 16 -26.74 3.88 23.69
N GLY A 17 -27.61 4.41 22.82
CA GLY A 17 -29.06 4.35 22.99
C GLY A 17 -29.59 2.91 23.07
N ALA A 18 -29.14 2.04 22.16
CA ALA A 18 -29.53 0.63 22.16
C ALA A 18 -29.07 -0.10 23.42
N LEU A 19 -27.81 0.10 23.85
CA LEU A 19 -27.27 -0.52 25.06
C LEU A 19 -27.97 -0.02 26.33
N LEU A 20 -28.30 1.27 26.41
CA LEU A 20 -29.09 1.81 27.51
C LEU A 20 -30.49 1.17 27.56
N ALA A 21 -31.14 1.01 26.41
CA ALA A 21 -32.47 0.39 26.33
C ALA A 21 -32.47 -1.09 26.72
N LEU A 22 -31.46 -1.85 26.28
CA LEU A 22 -31.38 -3.30 26.49
C LEU A 22 -30.81 -3.68 27.85
N SER A 23 -29.70 -3.07 28.25
CA SER A 23 -28.99 -3.44 29.49
C SER A 23 -29.50 -2.70 30.72
N ARG A 24 -30.14 -1.54 30.52
CA ARG A 24 -30.51 -0.58 31.59
C ARG A 24 -29.32 -0.20 32.49
N SER A 25 -28.09 -0.39 32.03
CA SER A 25 -26.87 -0.12 32.77
C SER A 25 -26.11 1.02 32.09
N PRO A 26 -26.14 2.24 32.66
CA PRO A 26 -25.37 3.37 32.13
C PRO A 26 -23.86 3.10 32.11
N ALA A 27 -23.35 2.38 33.10
CA ALA A 27 -21.93 2.03 33.19
C ALA A 27 -21.51 1.12 32.03
N LEU A 28 -22.30 0.08 31.73
CA LEU A 28 -22.01 -0.82 30.61
C LEU A 28 -22.12 -0.10 29.26
N ALA A 29 -23.17 0.71 29.10
CA ALA A 29 -23.39 1.47 27.88
C ALA A 29 -22.27 2.50 27.63
N ALA A 30 -21.81 3.18 28.68
CA ALA A 30 -20.67 4.09 28.61
C ALA A 30 -19.36 3.36 28.31
N LEU A 31 -19.08 2.24 28.98
CA LEU A 31 -17.86 1.44 28.75
C LEU A 31 -17.76 0.98 27.28
N LEU A 32 -18.86 0.49 26.72
CA LEU A 32 -18.92 -0.05 25.37
C LEU A 32 -18.95 1.01 24.26
N THR A 33 -19.07 2.29 24.59
CA THR A 33 -19.13 3.39 23.60
C THR A 33 -17.99 4.39 23.79
N ALA A 34 -17.82 4.93 24.99
CA ALA A 34 -16.74 5.84 25.33
C ALA A 34 -15.37 5.14 25.38
N GLY A 35 -15.32 3.88 25.81
CA GLY A 35 -14.09 3.08 25.83
C GLY A 35 -13.45 2.93 24.45
N PRO A 36 -14.15 2.38 23.45
CA PRO A 36 -13.66 2.31 22.07
C PRO A 36 -13.30 3.67 21.47
N PHE A 37 -14.09 4.72 21.75
CA PHE A 37 -13.78 6.08 21.30
C PHE A 37 -12.46 6.59 21.88
N LEU A 38 -12.24 6.39 23.19
CA LEU A 38 -11.00 6.77 23.87
C LEU A 38 -9.81 5.97 23.33
N LEU A 39 -9.97 4.66 23.11
CA LEU A 39 -8.94 3.82 22.51
C LEU A 39 -8.58 4.33 21.10
N LEU A 40 -9.58 4.60 20.25
CA LEU A 40 -9.34 5.17 18.93
C LEU A 40 -8.60 6.50 19.03
N HIS A 41 -8.95 7.36 19.99
CA HIS A 41 -8.25 8.63 20.16
C HIS A 41 -6.79 8.47 20.61
N VAL A 42 -6.54 7.59 21.59
CA VAL A 42 -5.19 7.33 22.14
C VAL A 42 -4.28 6.64 21.12
N PHE A 43 -4.82 5.75 20.30
CA PHE A 43 -4.05 5.01 19.29
C PHE A 43 -4.05 5.69 17.92
N SER A 44 -4.78 6.79 17.72
CA SER A 44 -4.74 7.52 16.46
C SER A 44 -3.40 8.22 16.24
N LEU A 45 -2.94 8.19 15.00
CA LEU A 45 -1.73 8.87 14.57
C LEU A 45 -2.10 10.13 13.79
N GLU A 46 -1.38 11.23 14.05
CA GLU A 46 -1.50 12.41 13.19
C GLU A 46 -0.94 12.08 11.79
N PRO A 47 -1.56 12.59 10.71
CA PRO A 47 -1.00 12.51 9.37
C PRO A 47 0.37 13.16 9.24
N ALA A 48 1.12 12.79 8.19
CA ALA A 48 2.33 13.51 7.83
C ALA A 48 2.01 14.99 7.51
N SER A 49 3.04 15.84 7.52
CA SER A 49 2.83 17.26 7.26
C SER A 49 2.09 17.47 5.92
N PRO A 50 1.06 18.34 5.86
CA PRO A 50 0.34 18.61 4.61
C PRO A 50 1.26 19.11 3.49
N HIS A 51 2.37 19.77 3.85
CA HIS A 51 3.38 20.23 2.90
C HIS A 51 4.12 19.08 2.24
N SER A 52 4.61 18.11 3.03
CA SER A 52 5.26 16.89 2.52
C SER A 52 4.29 16.09 1.65
N ALA A 53 3.06 15.88 2.14
CA ALA A 53 2.03 15.17 1.40
C ALA A 53 1.71 15.84 0.05
N ARG A 54 1.52 17.17 0.02
CA ARG A 54 1.29 17.91 -1.23
C ARG A 54 2.46 17.83 -2.18
N ARG A 55 3.69 17.89 -1.69
CA ARG A 55 4.90 17.80 -2.53
C ARG A 55 4.98 16.46 -3.26
N VAL A 56 4.67 15.37 -2.57
CA VAL A 56 4.67 14.01 -3.12
C VAL A 56 3.49 13.78 -4.07
N LEU A 57 2.28 14.22 -3.69
CA LEU A 57 1.06 13.97 -4.47
C LEU A 57 0.88 14.93 -5.65
N ARG A 58 1.52 16.11 -5.60
CA ARG A 58 1.45 17.15 -6.63
C ARG A 58 2.84 17.70 -6.94
N PRO A 59 3.72 16.89 -7.56
CA PRO A 59 5.03 17.35 -7.96
C PRO A 59 4.89 18.55 -8.91
N HIS A 60 5.62 19.63 -8.63
CA HIS A 60 5.56 20.90 -9.35
C HIS A 60 4.16 21.55 -9.44
N GLY A 61 3.27 21.24 -8.49
CA GLY A 61 1.92 21.83 -8.43
C GLY A 61 0.92 21.22 -9.43
N ALA A 62 1.34 20.23 -10.21
CA ALA A 62 0.48 19.50 -11.14
C ALA A 62 0.08 18.13 -10.57
N PRO A 63 -1.01 17.49 -11.05
CA PRO A 63 -1.30 16.10 -10.73
C PRO A 63 -0.11 15.19 -11.08
N ALA A 64 0.22 14.26 -10.19
CA ALA A 64 1.30 13.31 -10.44
C ALA A 64 0.93 12.33 -11.57
N ARG A 65 1.88 12.05 -12.47
CA ARG A 65 1.82 11.00 -13.49
C ARG A 65 2.70 9.86 -13.04
N ILE A 66 2.07 8.83 -12.46
CA ILE A 66 2.77 7.71 -11.85
C ILE A 66 2.75 6.51 -12.80
N ALA A 67 3.94 6.02 -13.17
CA ALA A 67 4.08 4.83 -13.98
C ALA A 67 3.90 3.58 -13.10
N HIS A 68 2.77 2.89 -13.25
CA HIS A 68 2.43 1.67 -12.51
C HIS A 68 3.43 0.55 -12.81
N ARG A 69 4.04 0.00 -11.76
CA ARG A 69 5.16 -0.96 -11.81
C ARG A 69 6.35 -0.49 -12.66
N GLY A 70 6.61 0.82 -12.65
CA GLY A 70 7.60 1.46 -13.52
C GLY A 70 7.17 1.62 -14.98
N GLY A 71 5.92 1.31 -15.36
CA GLY A 71 5.46 1.43 -16.76
C GLY A 71 5.52 0.11 -17.52
N ALA A 72 4.89 -0.92 -16.96
CA ALA A 72 4.88 -2.32 -17.42
C ALA A 72 4.55 -2.58 -18.90
N HIS A 73 4.01 -1.61 -19.63
CA HIS A 73 3.73 -1.73 -21.05
C HIS A 73 4.96 -1.42 -21.92
N ASP A 74 5.81 -0.50 -21.48
CA ASP A 74 6.92 0.04 -22.27
C ASP A 74 8.24 -0.64 -21.90
N ALA A 75 8.34 -1.22 -20.71
CA ALA A 75 9.45 -2.03 -20.23
C ALA A 75 8.96 -3.10 -19.24
N PRO A 76 9.74 -4.18 -18.99
CA PRO A 76 9.36 -5.23 -18.05
C PRO A 76 9.08 -4.65 -16.66
N GLU A 77 7.92 -4.95 -16.10
CA GLU A 77 7.47 -4.39 -14.82
C GLU A 77 8.49 -4.62 -13.68
N ASN A 78 8.55 -3.67 -12.74
CA ASN A 78 9.40 -3.75 -11.53
C ASN A 78 10.91 -3.97 -11.83
N THR A 79 11.41 -3.43 -12.95
CA THR A 79 12.84 -3.44 -13.30
C THR A 79 13.45 -2.04 -13.29
N LEU A 80 14.78 -1.94 -13.28
CA LEU A 80 15.46 -0.64 -13.42
C LEU A 80 15.23 -0.04 -14.81
N ALA A 81 15.19 -0.88 -15.86
CA ALA A 81 14.79 -0.44 -17.19
C ALA A 81 13.41 0.24 -17.20
N ALA A 82 12.43 -0.28 -16.46
CA ALA A 82 11.13 0.36 -16.36
C ALA A 82 11.20 1.73 -15.69
N VAL A 83 11.96 1.85 -14.60
CA VAL A 83 12.18 3.16 -13.95
C VAL A 83 12.79 4.18 -14.93
N ARG A 84 13.81 3.79 -15.70
CA ARG A 84 14.43 4.66 -16.72
C ARG A 84 13.43 5.03 -17.81
N GLN A 85 12.70 4.05 -18.35
CA GLN A 85 11.72 4.28 -19.40
C GLN A 85 10.59 5.21 -18.94
N ALA A 86 10.13 5.08 -17.68
CA ALA A 86 9.15 5.99 -17.10
C ALA A 86 9.67 7.44 -17.06
N ALA A 87 10.93 7.64 -16.68
CA ALA A 87 11.55 8.96 -16.69
C ALA A 87 11.64 9.54 -18.12
N GLU A 88 12.09 8.74 -19.08
CA GLU A 88 12.16 9.13 -20.50
C GLU A 88 10.79 9.51 -21.05
N ASN A 89 9.73 8.81 -20.63
CA ASN A 89 8.35 9.07 -21.03
C ASN A 89 7.72 10.29 -20.30
N GLY A 90 8.47 10.97 -19.42
CA GLY A 90 8.00 12.17 -18.72
C GLY A 90 7.06 11.88 -17.54
N ALA A 91 7.11 10.67 -16.97
CA ALA A 91 6.46 10.38 -15.70
C ALA A 91 7.06 11.25 -14.59
N THR A 92 6.23 11.62 -13.60
CA THR A 92 6.70 12.36 -12.42
C THR A 92 7.03 11.42 -11.26
N GLY A 93 6.69 10.14 -11.40
CA GLY A 93 6.96 9.12 -10.42
C GLY A 93 6.69 7.72 -10.93
N VAL A 94 7.07 6.74 -10.13
CA VAL A 94 6.90 5.31 -10.37
C VAL A 94 6.24 4.68 -9.16
N GLU A 95 5.36 3.73 -9.42
CA GLU A 95 4.89 2.80 -8.40
C GLU A 95 5.67 1.49 -8.55
N LEU A 96 6.09 0.92 -7.42
CA LEU A 96 6.98 -0.23 -7.33
C LEU A 96 6.47 -1.16 -6.24
N ASP A 97 6.31 -2.44 -6.59
CA ASP A 97 5.81 -3.47 -5.67
C ASP A 97 6.95 -4.00 -4.79
N LEU A 98 6.81 -3.92 -3.47
CA LEU A 98 7.78 -4.47 -2.52
C LEU A 98 7.40 -5.89 -2.09
N GLU A 99 8.34 -6.82 -2.30
CA GLU A 99 8.29 -8.18 -1.77
C GLU A 99 9.64 -8.65 -1.20
N PHE A 100 9.64 -9.82 -0.59
CA PHE A 100 10.82 -10.40 0.05
C PHE A 100 11.16 -11.80 -0.45
N THR A 101 12.46 -12.04 -0.60
CA THR A 101 13.06 -13.37 -0.83
C THR A 101 13.05 -14.22 0.45
N ALA A 102 13.33 -15.51 0.32
CA ALA A 102 13.39 -16.46 1.45
C ALA A 102 14.45 -16.07 2.51
N ASP A 103 15.57 -15.48 2.08
CA ASP A 103 16.64 -14.95 2.94
C ASP A 103 16.41 -13.50 3.38
N GLY A 104 15.22 -12.96 3.11
CA GLY A 104 14.71 -11.70 3.67
C GLY A 104 15.19 -10.44 2.95
N VAL A 105 15.80 -10.56 1.77
CA VAL A 105 16.23 -9.43 0.94
C VAL A 105 15.01 -8.76 0.29
N PRO A 106 14.81 -7.43 0.47
CA PRO A 106 13.73 -6.69 -0.19
C PRO A 106 14.00 -6.52 -1.68
N ILE A 107 13.06 -6.97 -2.50
CA ILE A 107 13.11 -6.94 -3.97
C ILE A 107 11.88 -6.25 -4.55
N LEU A 108 11.95 -5.93 -5.84
CA LEU A 108 10.76 -5.51 -6.58
C LEU A 108 10.09 -6.68 -7.28
N MET A 109 8.88 -7.04 -6.84
CA MET A 109 8.07 -8.04 -7.52
C MET A 109 6.60 -7.92 -7.13
N HIS A 110 5.71 -8.06 -8.11
CA HIS A 110 4.28 -7.97 -7.85
C HIS A 110 3.70 -9.27 -7.24
N ASP A 111 4.10 -10.42 -7.76
CA ASP A 111 3.47 -11.70 -7.43
C ASP A 111 4.23 -12.41 -6.30
N GLU A 112 3.57 -13.29 -5.57
CA GLU A 112 4.22 -14.20 -4.59
C GLU A 112 5.09 -15.28 -5.27
N THR A 113 5.04 -15.37 -6.60
CA THR A 113 5.74 -16.37 -7.40
C THR A 113 6.42 -15.72 -8.62
N VAL A 114 7.49 -16.31 -9.12
CA VAL A 114 8.33 -15.68 -10.16
C VAL A 114 7.85 -15.94 -11.59
N GLU A 115 6.93 -16.88 -11.79
CA GLU A 115 6.61 -17.43 -13.11
C GLU A 115 6.03 -16.39 -14.05
N ARG A 116 5.16 -15.47 -13.60
CA ARG A 116 4.47 -14.61 -14.55
C ARG A 116 5.41 -13.67 -15.30
N THR A 117 6.46 -13.18 -14.63
CA THR A 117 7.34 -12.13 -15.14
C THR A 117 8.72 -12.64 -15.52
N THR A 118 9.12 -13.83 -15.05
CA THR A 118 10.46 -14.38 -15.30
C THR A 118 10.45 -15.65 -16.14
N ASP A 119 11.63 -16.16 -16.46
CA ASP A 119 11.88 -17.48 -17.03
C ASP A 119 11.96 -18.61 -15.98
N GLY A 120 11.80 -18.29 -14.69
CA GLY A 120 11.85 -19.26 -13.60
C GLY A 120 10.49 -19.74 -13.09
N SER A 121 10.54 -20.54 -12.03
CA SER A 121 9.40 -20.99 -11.26
C SER A 121 9.75 -21.15 -9.78
N GLY A 122 8.77 -20.96 -8.90
CA GLY A 122 8.90 -21.04 -7.45
C GLY A 122 8.22 -19.85 -6.76
N ARG A 123 7.92 -20.03 -5.47
CA ARG A 123 7.42 -18.96 -4.60
C ARG A 123 8.59 -18.14 -4.08
N LEU A 124 8.38 -16.85 -3.87
CA LEU A 124 9.39 -15.95 -3.32
C LEU A 124 9.88 -16.40 -1.94
N CYS A 125 8.99 -16.96 -1.12
CA CYS A 125 9.32 -17.49 0.20
C CYS A 125 10.20 -18.75 0.18
N ASP A 126 10.42 -19.35 -0.99
CA ASP A 126 11.20 -20.58 -1.16
C ASP A 126 12.53 -20.34 -1.92
N LEU A 127 12.77 -19.11 -2.41
CA LEU A 127 13.93 -18.76 -3.23
C LEU A 127 14.78 -17.68 -2.56
N THR A 128 16.10 -17.90 -2.53
CA THR A 128 17.08 -16.90 -2.07
C THR A 128 17.24 -15.77 -3.09
N PHE A 129 17.74 -14.61 -2.66
CA PHE A 129 18.03 -13.52 -3.58
C PHE A 129 19.01 -13.92 -4.69
N ASP A 130 20.03 -14.73 -4.39
CA ASP A 130 20.99 -15.19 -5.40
C ASP A 130 20.37 -16.08 -6.47
N GLU A 131 19.33 -16.86 -6.12
CA GLU A 131 18.55 -17.64 -7.08
C GLU A 131 17.65 -16.73 -7.92
N ILE A 132 16.93 -15.80 -7.29
CA ILE A 132 16.07 -14.85 -7.98
C ILE A 132 16.88 -13.94 -8.92
N ARG A 133 18.08 -13.51 -8.52
CA ARG A 133 18.95 -12.64 -9.30
C ARG A 133 19.46 -13.31 -10.58
N LYS A 134 19.41 -14.64 -10.70
CA LYS A 134 19.77 -15.35 -11.94
C LYS A 134 18.65 -15.29 -12.98
N LEU A 135 17.40 -15.14 -12.54
CA LEU A 135 16.22 -15.10 -13.40
C LEU A 135 16.22 -13.86 -14.31
N ASN A 136 15.60 -13.99 -15.48
CA ASN A 136 15.40 -12.90 -16.42
C ASN A 136 13.98 -12.31 -16.29
N PRO A 137 13.80 -11.12 -15.67
CA PRO A 137 12.48 -10.50 -15.50
C PRO A 137 11.88 -9.96 -16.79
N SER A 138 12.60 -10.02 -17.92
CA SER A 138 12.10 -9.63 -19.22
C SER A 138 11.57 -10.78 -20.06
N ALA A 139 11.80 -12.05 -19.66
CA ALA A 139 11.60 -13.23 -20.50
C ALA A 139 10.18 -13.35 -21.09
N LYS A 140 9.17 -12.88 -20.36
CA LYS A 140 7.75 -12.93 -20.77
C LYS A 140 7.20 -11.58 -21.25
N HIS A 141 8.05 -10.56 -21.35
CA HIS A 141 7.65 -9.24 -21.83
C HIS A 141 7.68 -9.19 -23.37
N ARG A 142 6.72 -8.50 -23.99
CA ARG A 142 6.62 -8.40 -25.46
C ARG A 142 7.86 -7.77 -26.12
N LEU A 143 8.60 -6.94 -25.38
CA LEU A 143 9.85 -6.29 -25.83
C LEU A 143 11.11 -6.94 -25.23
N TRP A 144 11.04 -8.21 -24.80
CA TRP A 144 12.14 -8.90 -24.09
C TRP A 144 13.51 -8.75 -24.78
N SER A 145 13.56 -8.74 -26.12
CA SER A 145 14.80 -8.61 -26.88
C SER A 145 15.58 -7.32 -26.61
N LYS A 146 14.91 -6.26 -26.13
CA LYS A 146 15.54 -4.98 -25.74
C LYS A 146 16.08 -4.99 -24.31
N PHE A 147 15.68 -5.95 -23.48
CA PHE A 147 15.88 -5.94 -22.03
C PHE A 147 16.55 -7.23 -21.50
N GLN A 148 17.28 -7.94 -22.35
CA GLN A 148 17.86 -9.25 -22.02
C GLN A 148 18.86 -9.24 -20.85
N SER A 149 19.48 -8.08 -20.57
CA SER A 149 20.44 -7.91 -19.48
C SER A 149 19.80 -7.53 -18.15
N GLU A 150 18.48 -7.31 -18.11
CA GLU A 150 17.79 -6.90 -16.89
C GLU A 150 17.84 -8.00 -15.82
N LYS A 151 17.73 -7.55 -14.58
CA LYS A 151 17.76 -8.37 -13.38
C LYS A 151 16.65 -7.93 -12.45
N VAL A 152 16.13 -8.86 -11.64
CA VAL A 152 15.19 -8.51 -10.56
C VAL A 152 15.93 -7.58 -9.59
N PRO A 153 15.50 -6.32 -9.43
CA PRO A 153 16.22 -5.36 -8.61
C PRO A 153 15.90 -5.54 -7.13
N THR A 154 16.88 -5.21 -6.29
CA THR A 154 16.61 -4.94 -4.88
C THR A 154 15.84 -3.63 -4.74
N LEU A 155 15.13 -3.46 -3.62
CA LEU A 155 14.45 -2.21 -3.30
C LEU A 155 15.44 -1.03 -3.28
N ARG A 156 16.65 -1.23 -2.75
CA ARG A 156 17.69 -0.18 -2.68
C ARG A 156 18.16 0.26 -4.06
N GLU A 157 18.41 -0.68 -4.97
CA GLU A 157 18.80 -0.37 -6.36
C GLU A 157 17.74 0.50 -7.05
N ALA A 158 16.46 0.14 -6.88
CA ALA A 158 15.36 0.89 -7.46
C ALA A 158 15.18 2.29 -6.86
N VAL A 159 15.44 2.46 -5.57
CA VAL A 159 15.46 3.78 -4.92
C VAL A 159 16.57 4.65 -5.52
N VAL A 160 17.78 4.12 -5.65
CA VAL A 160 18.90 4.86 -6.24
C VAL A 160 18.58 5.30 -7.65
N GLU A 161 18.12 4.38 -8.50
CA GLU A 161 17.74 4.68 -9.89
C GLU A 161 16.61 5.74 -9.96
N SER A 162 15.56 5.59 -9.15
CA SER A 162 14.44 6.54 -9.13
C SER A 162 14.87 7.95 -8.70
N LEU A 163 15.75 8.06 -7.70
CA LEU A 163 16.26 9.34 -7.21
C LEU A 163 17.21 10.02 -8.20
N GLN A 164 17.98 9.25 -8.98
CA GLN A 164 18.82 9.77 -10.07
C GLN A 164 17.98 10.43 -11.15
N HIS A 165 16.80 9.86 -11.44
CA HIS A 165 15.84 10.39 -12.40
C HIS A 165 14.84 11.40 -11.81
N ASN A 166 14.99 11.79 -10.54
CA ASN A 166 14.07 12.71 -9.83
C ASN A 166 12.60 12.24 -9.84
N LEU A 167 12.38 10.93 -9.84
CA LEU A 167 11.05 10.34 -9.78
C LEU A 167 10.56 10.25 -8.33
N THR A 168 9.28 10.55 -8.13
CA THR A 168 8.60 10.25 -6.87
C THR A 168 8.29 8.76 -6.79
N ILE A 169 8.56 8.10 -5.66
CA ILE A 169 8.39 6.66 -5.51
C ILE A 169 7.13 6.33 -4.71
N TYR A 170 6.28 5.47 -5.26
CA TYR A 170 5.12 4.90 -4.57
C TYR A 170 5.47 3.45 -4.25
N PHE A 171 5.84 3.19 -2.99
CA PHE A 171 6.13 1.84 -2.52
C PHE A 171 4.82 1.12 -2.23
N ASP A 172 4.39 0.20 -3.10
CA ASP A 172 3.23 -0.65 -2.85
C ASP A 172 3.67 -1.87 -2.04
N VAL A 173 3.25 -1.91 -0.78
CA VAL A 173 3.63 -2.96 0.17
C VAL A 173 2.47 -3.92 0.34
N LYS A 174 2.67 -5.20 0.00
CA LYS A 174 1.59 -6.20 -0.03
C LYS A 174 1.39 -6.97 1.26
N GLY A 175 2.41 -7.01 2.10
CA GLY A 175 2.41 -7.77 3.34
C GLY A 175 3.67 -7.56 4.15
N HIS A 176 3.99 -8.54 5.01
CA HIS A 176 5.22 -8.55 5.80
C HIS A 176 5.48 -7.25 6.56
N ALA A 177 4.43 -6.66 7.16
CA ALA A 177 4.45 -5.28 7.63
C ALA A 177 5.67 -4.89 8.49
N ASN A 178 6.12 -5.76 9.40
CA ASN A 178 7.31 -5.49 10.22
C ASN A 178 8.58 -5.41 9.34
N GLN A 179 8.80 -6.41 8.48
CA GLN A 179 9.97 -6.48 7.61
C GLN A 179 9.98 -5.35 6.58
N ALA A 180 8.81 -4.99 6.03
CA ALA A 180 8.65 -3.84 5.16
C ALA A 180 9.01 -2.53 5.86
N VAL A 181 8.51 -2.32 7.08
CA VAL A 181 8.83 -1.13 7.87
C VAL A 181 10.31 -1.05 8.19
N ASP A 182 10.94 -2.16 8.58
CA ASP A 182 12.38 -2.19 8.87
C ASP A 182 13.21 -1.85 7.63
N ALA A 183 12.93 -2.49 6.48
CA ALA A 183 13.62 -2.23 5.23
C ALA A 183 13.44 -0.77 4.75
N LEU A 184 12.21 -0.27 4.76
CA LEU A 184 11.91 1.10 4.35
C LEU A 184 12.56 2.11 5.31
N LYS A 185 12.48 1.90 6.62
CA LYS A 185 13.10 2.79 7.61
C LYS A 185 14.59 2.94 7.38
N GLN A 186 15.31 1.84 7.10
CA GLN A 186 16.73 1.91 6.75
C GLN A 186 16.96 2.75 5.49
N LEU A 187 16.12 2.62 4.46
CA LEU A 187 16.20 3.45 3.26
C LEU A 187 15.90 4.92 3.50
N TYR A 188 14.95 5.27 4.36
CA TYR A 188 14.69 6.67 4.72
C TYR A 188 15.86 7.30 5.49
N LEU A 189 16.55 6.51 6.33
CA LEU A 189 17.78 6.94 7.01
C LEU A 189 18.93 7.13 6.03
N GLU A 190 19.10 6.20 5.08
CA GLU A 190 20.15 6.27 4.06
C GLU A 190 19.90 7.38 3.03
N PHE A 191 18.63 7.57 2.63
CA PHE A 191 18.20 8.53 1.62
C PHE A 191 17.12 9.49 2.15
N PRO A 192 17.48 10.50 2.98
CA PRO A 192 16.51 11.45 3.54
C PRO A 192 15.70 12.25 2.51
N ARG A 193 16.11 12.26 1.24
CA ARG A 193 15.31 12.82 0.14
C ARG A 193 13.93 12.16 0.03
N LEU A 194 13.81 10.88 0.39
CA LEU A 194 12.56 10.11 0.34
C LEU A 194 11.42 10.75 1.12
N TYR A 195 11.67 11.42 2.26
CA TYR A 195 10.63 12.16 3.00
C TYR A 195 9.87 13.20 2.16
N ASN A 196 10.45 13.63 1.03
CA ASN A 196 9.88 14.61 0.11
C ASN A 196 9.58 14.04 -1.28
N SER A 197 9.97 12.80 -1.57
CA SER A 197 9.89 12.20 -2.89
C SER A 197 9.44 10.75 -2.87
N SER A 198 8.76 10.30 -1.81
CA SER A 198 8.11 9.00 -1.79
C SER A 198 6.88 8.94 -0.89
N ILE A 199 6.09 7.90 -1.12
CA ILE A 199 4.92 7.52 -0.33
C ILE A 199 4.93 6.01 -0.14
N VAL A 200 4.61 5.56 1.07
CA VAL A 200 4.37 4.14 1.36
C VAL A 200 2.88 3.89 1.28
N CYS A 201 2.46 3.06 0.33
CA CYS A 201 1.07 2.69 0.16
C CYS A 201 0.87 1.19 0.38
N SER A 202 -0.32 0.84 0.86
CA SER A 202 -0.72 -0.55 1.01
C SER A 202 -2.24 -0.62 1.08
N PHE A 203 -2.78 -1.72 0.60
CA PHE A 203 -4.16 -2.06 0.92
C PHE A 203 -4.35 -2.53 2.36
N MET A 204 -3.26 -2.89 3.05
CA MET A 204 -3.29 -3.43 4.40
C MET A 204 -3.09 -2.31 5.43
N PRO A 205 -4.08 -2.01 6.30
CA PRO A 205 -3.98 -0.89 7.23
C PRO A 205 -2.89 -1.04 8.29
N ASP A 206 -2.50 -2.27 8.61
CA ASP A 206 -1.44 -2.58 9.56
C ASP A 206 -0.06 -2.12 9.07
N VAL A 207 0.23 -2.26 7.78
CA VAL A 207 1.45 -1.73 7.15
C VAL A 207 1.54 -0.23 7.34
N VAL A 208 0.46 0.49 7.00
CA VAL A 208 0.44 1.96 7.10
C VAL A 208 0.57 2.40 8.55
N TYR A 209 -0.18 1.77 9.45
CA TYR A 209 -0.13 2.08 10.88
C TYR A 209 1.27 1.86 11.46
N LYS A 210 1.90 0.71 11.18
CA LYS A 210 3.25 0.39 11.68
C LYS A 210 4.32 1.29 11.09
N MET A 211 4.23 1.63 9.80
CA MET A 211 5.15 2.58 9.17
C MET A 211 5.06 3.95 9.85
N ARG A 212 3.86 4.46 10.10
CA ARG A 212 3.63 5.74 10.79
C ARG A 212 4.03 5.70 12.27
N GLN A 213 3.88 4.55 12.93
CA GLN A 213 4.34 4.34 14.29
C GLN A 213 5.87 4.36 14.37
N ALA A 214 6.55 3.76 13.39
CA ALA A 214 8.01 3.73 13.30
C ALA A 214 8.60 5.09 12.89
N ASP A 215 7.91 5.84 12.02
CA ASP A 215 8.33 7.16 11.56
C ASP A 215 7.13 8.06 11.17
N ARG A 216 6.90 9.11 11.96
CA ARG A 216 5.80 10.08 11.78
C ARG A 216 6.04 11.11 10.67
N ASN A 217 7.19 11.11 10.00
CA ASN A 217 7.44 12.01 8.87
C ASN A 217 7.17 11.35 7.51
N VAL A 218 7.04 10.03 7.46
CA VAL A 218 6.81 9.29 6.21
C VAL A 218 5.39 9.53 5.71
N VAL A 219 5.27 10.01 4.46
CA VAL A 219 3.97 10.12 3.79
C VAL A 219 3.46 8.71 3.51
N THR A 220 2.22 8.44 3.89
CA THR A 220 1.58 7.14 3.67
C THR A 220 0.21 7.27 3.01
N ALA A 221 -0.20 6.22 2.32
CA ALA A 221 -1.56 6.10 1.81
C ALA A 221 -2.17 4.73 2.06
N LEU A 222 -3.48 4.72 2.30
CA LEU A 222 -4.27 3.50 2.19
C LEU A 222 -4.72 3.34 0.75
N THR A 223 -4.38 2.22 0.15
CA THR A 223 -4.94 1.81 -1.13
C THR A 223 -6.29 1.16 -0.86
N HIS A 224 -7.30 1.52 -1.65
CA HIS A 224 -8.65 1.03 -1.47
C HIS A 224 -9.28 0.58 -2.77
N ARG A 225 -9.98 -0.55 -2.66
CA ARG A 225 -10.87 -1.11 -3.67
C ARG A 225 -12.06 -1.77 -2.96
N PRO A 226 -13.28 -1.63 -3.48
CA PRO A 226 -14.41 -2.43 -3.00
C PRO A 226 -14.13 -3.94 -3.11
N TRP A 227 -14.64 -4.71 -2.15
CA TRP A 227 -14.58 -6.19 -2.18
C TRP A 227 -13.17 -6.79 -2.19
N GLN A 228 -12.17 -6.05 -1.71
CA GLN A 228 -10.77 -6.45 -1.85
C GLN A 228 -10.42 -7.72 -1.08
N LEU A 229 -11.05 -7.95 0.07
CA LEU A 229 -10.81 -9.11 0.93
C LEU A 229 -11.51 -10.37 0.40
N SER A 230 -12.66 -10.22 -0.27
CA SER A 230 -13.47 -11.33 -0.78
C SER A 230 -13.22 -11.68 -2.25
N HIS A 231 -12.76 -10.73 -3.07
CA HIS A 231 -12.59 -10.88 -4.52
C HIS A 231 -11.19 -10.46 -5.00
N PHE A 232 -10.76 -11.05 -6.11
CA PHE A 232 -9.60 -10.61 -6.88
C PHE A 232 -9.94 -9.38 -7.72
N GLY A 233 -8.94 -8.78 -8.38
CA GLY A 233 -9.12 -7.56 -9.17
C GLY A 233 -9.96 -7.72 -10.43
N ASP A 234 -10.15 -8.94 -10.88
CA ASP A 234 -11.01 -9.34 -11.99
C ASP A 234 -12.45 -9.69 -11.54
N GLY A 235 -12.73 -9.58 -10.23
CA GLY A 235 -14.03 -9.92 -9.65
C GLY A 235 -14.22 -11.41 -9.36
N THR A 236 -13.20 -12.26 -9.51
CA THR A 236 -13.31 -13.67 -9.12
C THR A 236 -13.26 -13.82 -7.59
N PRO A 237 -14.08 -14.72 -6.99
CA PRO A 237 -14.03 -14.97 -5.54
C PRO A 237 -12.67 -15.51 -5.09
N ARG A 238 -12.13 -14.99 -3.98
CA ARG A 238 -10.88 -15.50 -3.38
C ARG A 238 -11.03 -16.85 -2.70
N PHE A 239 -12.25 -17.21 -2.31
CA PHE A 239 -12.54 -18.43 -1.57
C PHE A 239 -13.66 -19.20 -2.23
N SER A 240 -13.45 -20.51 -2.43
CA SER A 240 -14.46 -21.45 -2.92
C SER A 240 -15.45 -21.87 -1.84
N SER A 241 -15.07 -21.79 -0.56
CA SER A 241 -15.95 -22.11 0.57
C SER A 241 -17.03 -21.04 0.73
N PHE A 242 -18.30 -21.46 0.67
CA PHE A 242 -19.46 -20.58 0.82
C PHE A 242 -19.37 -19.72 2.08
N TRP A 243 -19.27 -20.33 3.26
CA TRP A 243 -19.21 -19.60 4.53
C TRP A 243 -18.02 -18.65 4.63
N LYS A 244 -16.85 -19.07 4.15
CA LYS A 244 -15.64 -18.24 4.15
C LYS A 244 -15.81 -17.04 3.22
N HIS A 245 -16.40 -17.23 2.04
CA HIS A 245 -16.63 -16.14 1.10
C HIS A 245 -17.57 -15.08 1.68
N TYR A 246 -18.73 -15.48 2.21
CA TYR A 246 -19.69 -14.53 2.80
C TYR A 246 -19.15 -13.83 4.04
N LEU A 247 -18.36 -14.53 4.87
CA LEU A 247 -17.66 -13.90 5.98
C LEU A 247 -16.74 -12.77 5.49
N TYR A 248 -15.95 -13.01 4.44
CA TYR A 248 -15.04 -12.00 3.90
C TYR A 248 -15.79 -10.87 3.18
N MET A 249 -16.95 -11.13 2.57
CA MET A 249 -17.81 -10.06 2.05
C MET A 249 -18.32 -9.14 3.16
N MET A 250 -18.73 -9.71 4.31
CA MET A 250 -19.11 -8.91 5.47
C MET A 250 -17.92 -8.09 5.99
N LEU A 251 -16.71 -8.69 6.02
CA LEU A 251 -15.49 -7.97 6.40
C LEU A 251 -15.17 -6.84 5.41
N ASP A 252 -15.42 -7.00 4.11
CA ASP A 252 -15.27 -5.91 3.14
C ASP A 252 -16.21 -4.74 3.43
N VAL A 253 -17.48 -5.01 3.76
CA VAL A 253 -18.43 -3.95 4.16
C VAL A 253 -17.96 -3.23 5.42
N ILE A 254 -17.45 -3.97 6.41
CA ILE A 254 -16.90 -3.39 7.63
C ILE A 254 -15.64 -2.56 7.33
N LEU A 255 -14.75 -3.07 6.47
CA LEU A 255 -13.53 -2.38 6.08
C LEU A 255 -13.86 -1.07 5.36
N ASP A 256 -14.79 -1.09 4.41
CA ASP A 256 -15.24 0.09 3.68
C ASP A 256 -15.86 1.14 4.62
N TRP A 257 -16.77 0.71 5.50
CA TRP A 257 -17.33 1.58 6.54
C TRP A 257 -16.25 2.16 7.46
N SER A 258 -15.27 1.35 7.86
CA SER A 258 -14.17 1.79 8.74
C SER A 258 -13.28 2.82 8.05
N LEU A 259 -13.02 2.66 6.75
CA LEU A 259 -12.24 3.59 5.94
C LEU A 259 -12.89 4.98 5.91
N HIS A 260 -14.21 5.05 5.79
CA HIS A 260 -14.96 6.32 5.82
C HIS A 260 -15.08 6.91 7.22
N SER A 261 -15.11 6.06 8.25
CA SER A 261 -15.42 6.46 9.62
C SER A 261 -14.21 6.89 10.44
N PHE A 262 -13.18 6.04 10.54
CA PHE A 262 -12.09 6.28 11.51
C PHE A 262 -10.71 5.79 11.07
N LEU A 263 -10.62 4.83 10.14
CA LEU A 263 -9.36 4.15 9.82
C LEU A 263 -8.28 5.13 9.31
N TRP A 264 -8.67 6.13 8.54
CA TRP A 264 -7.77 7.18 8.05
C TRP A 264 -7.15 8.01 9.19
N ARG A 265 -7.90 8.27 10.27
CA ARG A 265 -7.40 8.94 11.48
C ARG A 265 -6.55 8.01 12.32
N LEU A 266 -7.01 6.77 12.49
CA LEU A 266 -6.28 5.75 13.26
C LEU A 266 -4.87 5.55 12.69
N CYS A 267 -4.79 5.37 11.37
CA CYS A 267 -3.53 5.13 10.67
C CYS A 267 -2.74 6.41 10.37
N GLY A 268 -3.27 7.62 10.59
CA GLY A 268 -2.60 8.87 10.23
C GLY A 268 -2.24 8.96 8.75
N VAL A 269 -3.17 8.61 7.87
CA VAL A 269 -2.93 8.53 6.43
C VAL A 269 -2.82 9.92 5.81
N SER A 270 -1.92 10.07 4.84
CA SER A 270 -1.74 11.33 4.10
C SER A 270 -2.61 11.40 2.84
N ALA A 271 -2.95 10.25 2.27
CA ALA A 271 -3.83 10.11 1.11
C ALA A 271 -4.58 8.77 1.13
N VAL A 272 -5.60 8.67 0.29
CA VAL A 272 -6.28 7.41 -0.04
C VAL A 272 -6.13 7.22 -1.55
N LEU A 273 -5.61 6.06 -1.96
CA LEU A 273 -5.44 5.69 -3.36
C LEU A 273 -6.60 4.80 -3.78
N ILE A 274 -7.53 5.34 -4.55
CA ILE A 274 -8.70 4.60 -5.02
C ILE A 274 -8.35 3.94 -6.34
N GLN A 275 -8.65 2.64 -6.48
CA GLN A 275 -8.42 1.95 -7.74
C GLN A 275 -9.22 2.59 -8.89
N LYS A 276 -8.54 2.86 -10.01
CA LYS A 276 -9.07 3.61 -11.17
C LYS A 276 -10.45 3.15 -11.66
N ASN A 277 -10.73 1.84 -11.64
CA ASN A 277 -11.97 1.26 -12.16
C ASN A 277 -13.22 1.65 -11.33
N PHE A 278 -13.02 2.29 -10.17
CA PHE A 278 -14.09 2.71 -9.26
C PHE A 278 -14.22 4.24 -9.15
N VAL A 279 -13.37 5.01 -9.85
CA VAL A 279 -13.43 6.49 -9.87
C VAL A 279 -14.16 7.02 -11.09
N SER A 280 -14.20 6.24 -12.18
CA SER A 280 -14.88 6.58 -13.42
C SER A 280 -15.84 5.45 -13.81
N GLN A 281 -17.06 5.51 -13.31
CA GLN A 281 -18.23 4.85 -13.90
C GLN A 281 -19.21 5.91 -14.38
#